data_AF-A0A2H6FXC6-F1
#
_entry.id   AF-A0A2H6FXC6-F1
#
_cell.length_a   1.000
_cell.length_b   1.000
_cell.length_c   1.000
_cell.angle_alpha   90.00
_cell.angle_beta   90.00
_cell.angle_gamma   90.00
#
_symmetry.space_group_name_H-M   'P 1'
#
loop_
_entity.id
_entity.type
_entity.pdbx_description
1 polymer ?
#
loop_
_entity_poly.entity_id
_entity_poly.type
_entity_poly.pdbx_seq_one_letter_code
_entity_poly.pdbx_strand_id
1 'polypeptide(L)'
;MSSESYSQSYKNMVTAIGQKILKPTTSSTLTYTTYSASYKLSLSRVERPEKATSRYGQQKIDIISDSKYKYIFEDEMVRILWMVNSRTIAFSVRNNTDHSIKIPWDEAAFIDEKGSSHRIMHSGVKYTDRSSPQAPSIIVRKSSVEDIVFPVDYVYWSEGTRYSAGEWKERSFFPDFNFNSKLLLGEYSSFTSFEQAAKSNIGKTIQVLLPLQIEDIINDYIFAFTVDVVCKEETR
;
A
#
# COMPACT_ATOMS: atom_id res chain seq x y z
N MET A 1 22.56 38.13 -66.64
CA MET A 1 21.36 38.45 -65.85
C MET A 1 21.82 39.00 -64.52
N SER A 2 21.49 40.26 -64.24
CA SER A 2 22.05 41.08 -63.16
C SER A 2 21.64 40.59 -61.77
N SER A 3 22.50 40.86 -60.78
CA SER A 3 22.35 40.58 -59.35
C SER A 3 21.08 41.16 -58.71
N GLU A 4 20.40 42.08 -59.38
CA GLU A 4 19.09 42.62 -58.98
C GLU A 4 17.93 41.64 -59.20
N SER A 5 18.01 40.75 -60.20
CA SER A 5 16.94 39.75 -60.44
C SER A 5 16.90 38.66 -59.36
N TYR A 6 18.04 38.35 -58.74
CA TYR A 6 18.17 37.37 -57.67
C TYR A 6 17.66 37.92 -56.32
N SER A 7 17.90 39.20 -56.06
CA SER A 7 17.43 39.92 -54.86
C SER A 7 15.90 40.05 -54.81
N GLN A 8 15.26 40.29 -55.97
CA GLN A 8 13.81 40.41 -56.06
C GLN A 8 13.09 39.05 -55.95
N SER A 9 13.70 37.97 -56.47
CA SER A 9 13.22 36.60 -56.29
C SER A 9 13.28 36.15 -54.83
N TYR A 10 14.37 36.48 -54.12
CA TYR A 10 14.53 36.18 -52.70
C TYR A 10 13.55 36.97 -51.82
N LYS A 11 13.31 38.25 -52.10
CA LYS A 11 12.30 39.07 -51.40
C LYS A 11 10.87 38.54 -51.60
N ASN A 12 10.53 38.12 -52.81
CA ASN A 12 9.20 37.54 -53.09
C ASN A 12 9.00 36.15 -52.45
N MET A 13 10.07 35.36 -52.30
CA MET A 13 10.02 34.06 -51.60
C MET A 13 9.86 34.24 -50.08
N VAL A 14 10.55 35.23 -49.48
CA VAL A 14 10.43 35.54 -48.05
C VAL A 14 9.06 36.14 -47.70
N THR A 15 8.43 36.89 -48.61
CA THR A 15 7.05 37.39 -48.42
C THR A 15 5.98 36.30 -48.62
N ALA A 16 6.23 35.27 -49.44
CA ALA A 16 5.34 34.11 -49.57
C ALA A 16 5.45 33.10 -48.42
N ILE A 17 6.60 33.04 -47.73
CA ILE A 17 6.81 32.20 -46.53
C ILE A 17 6.28 32.89 -45.26
N GLY A 18 6.06 34.21 -45.28
CA GLY A 18 5.53 35.02 -44.19
C GLY A 18 4.02 34.91 -43.91
N GLN A 19 3.24 34.15 -44.69
CA GLN A 19 1.79 33.99 -44.50
C GLN A 19 1.31 32.54 -44.51
N LYS A 20 2.14 31.62 -44.01
CA LYS A 20 1.66 30.31 -43.56
C LYS A 20 2.39 29.87 -42.30
N ILE A 21 2.37 30.74 -41.28
CA ILE A 21 2.39 30.25 -39.90
C ILE A 21 1.09 29.47 -39.74
N LEU A 22 1.14 28.17 -40.01
CA LEU A 22 0.23 27.23 -39.39
C LEU A 22 0.35 27.51 -37.89
N LYS A 23 -0.68 28.17 -37.33
CA LYS A 23 -0.88 28.22 -35.89
C LYS A 23 -0.59 26.81 -35.38
N PRO A 24 0.23 26.62 -34.32
CA PRO A 24 0.34 25.31 -33.71
C PRO A 24 -1.08 24.85 -33.47
N THR A 25 -1.48 23.82 -34.22
CA THR A 25 -2.80 23.23 -34.11
C THR A 25 -2.85 22.76 -32.68
N THR A 26 -3.69 23.44 -31.88
CA THR A 26 -4.03 23.17 -30.49
C THR A 26 -3.09 22.16 -29.84
N SER A 27 -2.18 22.63 -28.98
CA SER A 27 -1.68 21.79 -27.90
C SER A 27 -2.92 21.21 -27.22
N SER A 28 -3.30 19.98 -27.59
CA SER A 28 -4.32 19.25 -26.87
C SER A 28 -3.70 19.06 -25.50
N THR A 29 -4.09 19.88 -24.54
CA THR A 29 -3.80 19.61 -23.15
C THR A 29 -4.24 18.16 -22.92
N LEU A 30 -3.28 17.29 -22.60
CA LEU A 30 -3.60 15.92 -22.25
C LEU A 30 -4.49 16.01 -21.02
N THR A 31 -5.79 15.87 -21.21
CA THR A 31 -6.74 15.79 -20.11
C THR A 31 -6.57 14.42 -19.49
N TYR A 32 -6.09 14.39 -18.25
CA TYR A 32 -6.11 13.21 -17.43
C TYR A 32 -7.11 13.41 -16.30
N THR A 33 -7.51 12.33 -15.66
CA THR A 33 -8.35 12.39 -14.47
C THR A 33 -7.88 11.32 -13.53
N THR A 34 -7.64 11.68 -12.28
CA THR A 34 -7.30 10.74 -11.23
C THR A 34 -8.43 10.66 -10.23
N TYR A 35 -8.75 9.45 -9.81
CA TYR A 35 -9.58 9.19 -8.66
C TYR A 35 -8.70 8.64 -7.55
N SER A 36 -8.85 9.15 -6.34
CA SER A 36 -8.12 8.67 -5.18
C SER A 36 -9.08 8.36 -4.04
N ALA A 37 -8.71 7.40 -3.21
CA ALA A 37 -9.41 7.10 -1.97
C ALA A 37 -8.40 6.81 -0.85
N SER A 38 -8.71 7.30 0.35
CA SER A 38 -7.94 7.01 1.55
C SER A 38 -8.85 6.42 2.63
N TYR A 39 -8.35 5.40 3.31
CA TYR A 39 -9.13 4.58 4.23
C TYR A 39 -8.65 4.79 5.66
N LYS A 40 -9.59 5.02 6.57
CA LYS A 40 -9.35 4.95 8.01
C LYS A 40 -9.77 3.57 8.49
N LEU A 41 -8.81 2.81 8.98
CA LEU A 41 -9.03 1.49 9.57
C LEU A 41 -8.87 1.54 11.08
N SER A 42 -9.74 0.85 11.82
CA SER A 42 -9.65 0.67 13.27
C SER A 42 -9.31 -0.76 13.66
N LEU A 43 -8.49 -0.92 14.72
CA LEU A 43 -8.31 -2.22 15.36
C LEU A 43 -9.61 -2.59 16.08
N SER A 44 -10.39 -3.49 15.48
CA SER A 44 -11.76 -3.81 15.91
C SER A 44 -11.83 -5.07 16.77
N ARG A 45 -10.91 -6.02 16.57
CA ARG A 45 -10.85 -7.26 17.35
C ARG A 45 -9.43 -7.78 17.45
N VAL A 46 -9.09 -8.36 18.61
CA VAL A 46 -7.87 -9.14 18.82
C VAL A 46 -8.26 -10.50 19.38
N GLU A 47 -7.82 -11.55 18.71
CA GLU A 47 -7.95 -12.93 19.18
C GLU A 47 -6.58 -13.41 19.66
N ARG A 48 -6.62 -14.16 20.76
CA ARG A 48 -5.46 -14.77 21.43
C ARG A 48 -5.78 -16.25 21.68
N PRO A 49 -4.79 -17.13 21.91
CA PRO A 49 -5.06 -18.54 22.15
C PRO A 49 -6.01 -18.76 23.33
N GLU A 50 -6.99 -19.67 23.21
CA GLU A 50 -8.02 -19.89 24.24
C GLU A 50 -7.48 -20.44 25.56
N LYS A 51 -6.39 -21.23 25.52
CA LYS A 51 -5.79 -21.90 26.70
C LYS A 51 -4.99 -20.96 27.61
N ALA A 52 -5.12 -19.65 27.40
CA ALA A 52 -4.10 -18.69 27.75
C ALA A 52 -4.59 -17.56 28.65
N THR A 53 -5.83 -17.59 29.12
CA THR A 53 -6.40 -16.49 29.92
C THR A 53 -5.56 -16.14 31.17
N SER A 54 -4.91 -17.11 31.81
CA SER A 54 -4.03 -16.87 32.96
C SER A 54 -2.59 -16.46 32.61
N ARG A 55 -2.04 -16.89 31.48
CA ARG A 55 -0.64 -16.60 31.08
C ARG A 55 -0.47 -15.19 30.51
N TYR A 56 -1.52 -14.65 29.91
CA TYR A 56 -1.47 -13.38 29.17
C TYR A 56 -2.11 -12.23 29.95
N GLY A 57 -2.84 -12.55 31.00
CA GLY A 57 -3.60 -11.58 31.76
C GLY A 57 -4.67 -10.84 30.94
N GLN A 58 -5.11 -9.71 31.51
CA GLN A 58 -6.09 -8.84 30.88
C GLN A 58 -5.47 -8.16 29.65
N GLN A 59 -6.19 -8.18 28.53
CA GLN A 59 -5.82 -7.37 27.38
C GLN A 59 -6.28 -5.94 27.54
N LYS A 60 -5.49 -5.04 26.97
CA LYS A 60 -5.80 -3.63 26.82
C LYS A 60 -5.70 -3.25 25.34
N ILE A 61 -6.70 -2.52 24.84
CA ILE A 61 -6.70 -1.95 23.50
C ILE A 61 -6.93 -0.45 23.64
N ASP A 62 -6.02 0.36 23.12
CA ASP A 62 -6.07 1.82 23.18
C ASP A 62 -5.81 2.47 21.81
N ILE A 63 -6.07 3.78 21.71
CA ILE A 63 -5.81 4.62 20.54
C ILE A 63 -4.86 5.75 20.94
N ILE A 64 -3.84 6.03 20.11
CA ILE A 64 -2.93 7.18 20.25
C ILE A 64 -3.09 8.09 19.02
N SER A 65 -3.36 9.38 19.23
CA SER A 65 -3.54 10.36 18.14
C SER A 65 -2.26 11.00 17.63
N ASP A 66 -1.18 11.03 18.42
CA ASP A 66 0.02 11.84 18.16
C ASP A 66 1.30 11.00 17.95
N SER A 67 1.15 9.75 17.51
CA SER A 67 2.26 8.82 17.28
C SER A 67 2.24 8.30 15.84
N LYS A 68 3.40 7.83 15.35
CA LYS A 68 3.52 7.03 14.11
C LYS A 68 2.51 5.87 14.10
N TYR A 69 2.24 5.30 15.27
CA TYR A 69 1.27 4.24 15.48
C TYR A 69 -0.03 4.78 16.06
N LYS A 70 -1.16 4.21 15.61
CA LYS A 70 -2.50 4.64 15.99
C LYS A 70 -3.14 3.76 17.04
N TYR A 71 -2.90 2.45 16.99
CA TYR A 71 -3.55 1.49 17.89
C TYR A 71 -2.52 0.81 18.79
N ILE A 72 -2.90 0.56 20.04
CA ILE A 72 -2.13 -0.23 20.98
C ILE A 72 -2.92 -1.49 21.27
N PHE A 73 -2.23 -2.61 21.27
CA PHE A 73 -2.64 -3.82 21.97
C PHE A 73 -1.59 -4.10 23.05
N GLU A 74 -2.02 -4.42 24.27
CA GLU A 74 -1.09 -4.76 25.35
C GLU A 74 -1.66 -5.88 26.22
N ASP A 75 -0.78 -6.81 26.58
CA ASP A 75 -1.01 -7.86 27.56
C ASP A 75 0.28 -8.12 28.36
N GLU A 76 0.27 -9.14 29.21
CA GLU A 76 1.44 -9.46 30.05
C GLU A 76 2.67 -9.90 29.24
N MET A 77 2.47 -10.41 28.02
CA MET A 77 3.54 -10.96 27.19
C MET A 77 4.14 -9.88 26.28
N VAL A 78 3.29 -9.05 25.68
CA VAL A 78 3.72 -8.08 24.66
C VAL A 78 2.91 -6.79 24.69
N ARG A 79 3.54 -5.73 24.19
CA ARG A 79 2.87 -4.50 23.79
C ARG A 79 3.10 -4.28 22.30
N ILE A 80 2.04 -4.17 21.53
CA ILE A 80 2.07 -4.04 20.07
C ILE A 80 1.42 -2.73 19.65
N LEU A 81 2.17 -1.93 18.91
CA LEU A 81 1.70 -0.69 18.31
C LEU A 81 1.44 -0.92 16.83
N TRP A 82 0.28 -0.50 16.32
CA TRP A 82 -0.12 -0.70 14.93
C TRP A 82 -0.33 0.61 14.17
N MET A 83 0.15 0.64 12.93
CA MET A 83 -0.15 1.64 11.92
C MET A 83 -0.66 0.91 10.69
N VAL A 84 -1.92 1.17 10.33
CA VAL A 84 -2.58 0.52 9.19
C VAL A 84 -3.18 1.58 8.29
N ASN A 85 -2.92 1.46 7.00
CA ASN A 85 -3.54 2.24 5.93
C ASN A 85 -3.86 1.32 4.73
N SER A 86 -4.30 1.87 3.60
CA SER A 86 -4.69 1.08 2.41
C SER A 86 -3.55 0.37 1.69
N ARG A 87 -2.29 0.63 2.04
CA ARG A 87 -1.08 0.10 1.39
C ARG A 87 -0.08 -0.52 2.35
N THR A 88 -0.16 -0.20 3.63
CA THR A 88 0.88 -0.57 4.61
C THR A 88 0.24 -1.01 5.91
N ILE A 89 0.74 -2.14 6.42
CA ILE A 89 0.55 -2.60 7.78
C ILE A 89 1.93 -2.59 8.42
N ALA A 90 2.16 -1.66 9.34
CA ALA A 90 3.40 -1.57 10.10
C ALA A 90 3.10 -1.72 11.59
N PHE A 91 4.07 -2.28 12.32
CA PHE A 91 3.91 -2.48 13.73
C PHE A 91 5.23 -2.32 14.50
N SER A 92 5.09 -2.10 15.80
CA SER A 92 6.19 -2.26 16.75
C SER A 92 5.76 -3.22 17.85
N VAL A 93 6.48 -4.33 18.02
CA VAL A 93 6.25 -5.28 19.12
C VAL A 93 7.33 -5.06 20.17
N ARG A 94 6.92 -4.81 21.41
CA ARG A 94 7.75 -4.86 22.60
C ARG A 94 7.51 -6.17 23.33
N ASN A 95 8.60 -6.86 23.65
CA ASN A 95 8.60 -8.05 24.49
C ASN A 95 8.57 -7.63 25.96
N ASN A 96 7.50 -7.95 26.68
CA ASN A 96 7.35 -7.65 28.12
C ASN A 96 7.89 -8.78 29.01
N THR A 97 8.28 -9.92 28.45
CA THR A 97 8.79 -11.09 29.18
C THR A 97 10.30 -11.02 29.46
N ASP A 98 10.79 -11.97 30.26
CA ASP A 98 12.22 -12.18 30.53
C ASP A 98 12.90 -13.18 29.58
N HIS A 99 12.11 -13.76 28.66
CA HIS A 99 12.56 -14.70 27.64
C HIS A 99 12.62 -14.01 26.27
N SER A 100 13.31 -14.62 25.31
CA SER A 100 13.26 -14.13 23.93
C SER A 100 11.98 -14.61 23.25
N ILE A 101 11.39 -13.75 22.43
CA ILE A 101 10.24 -14.07 21.57
C ILE A 101 10.75 -14.21 20.14
N LYS A 102 10.25 -15.20 19.39
CA LYS A 102 10.49 -15.30 17.94
C LYS A 102 9.21 -15.03 17.17
N ILE A 103 9.35 -14.41 15.99
CA ILE A 103 8.29 -14.28 15.00
C ILE A 103 8.59 -15.26 13.85
N PRO A 104 7.99 -16.45 13.79
CA PRO A 104 8.13 -17.37 12.66
C PRO A 104 7.33 -16.85 11.45
N TRP A 105 7.96 -16.09 10.57
CA TRP A 105 7.28 -15.40 9.46
C TRP A 105 6.59 -16.31 8.46
N ASP A 106 7.09 -17.53 8.24
CA ASP A 106 6.44 -18.50 7.35
C ASP A 106 5.11 -19.06 7.90
N GLU A 107 4.83 -18.84 9.19
CA GLU A 107 3.55 -19.18 9.85
C GLU A 107 2.62 -17.97 9.97
N ALA A 108 3.11 -16.76 9.67
CA ALA A 108 2.32 -15.54 9.67
C ALA A 108 1.47 -15.44 8.39
N ALA A 109 0.30 -14.80 8.50
CA ALA A 109 -0.60 -14.65 7.37
C ALA A 109 -1.33 -13.31 7.37
N PHE A 110 -1.64 -12.84 6.17
CA PHE A 110 -2.58 -11.75 5.93
C PHE A 110 -3.90 -12.34 5.47
N ILE A 111 -5.01 -11.89 6.03
CA ILE A 111 -6.35 -12.30 5.61
C ILE A 111 -7.01 -11.10 4.94
N ASP A 112 -7.40 -11.25 3.68
CA ASP A 112 -8.02 -10.19 2.89
C ASP A 112 -9.49 -9.95 3.29
N GLU A 113 -10.12 -8.97 2.64
CA GLU A 113 -11.50 -8.58 2.92
C GLU A 113 -12.54 -9.61 2.48
N LYS A 114 -12.12 -10.67 1.79
CA LYS A 114 -12.92 -11.81 1.35
C LYS A 114 -12.71 -13.04 2.23
N GLY A 115 -11.82 -12.97 3.22
CA GLY A 115 -11.46 -14.09 4.09
C GLY A 115 -10.42 -15.03 3.48
N SER A 116 -9.77 -14.64 2.38
CA SER A 116 -8.69 -15.41 1.76
C SER A 116 -7.41 -15.22 2.56
N SER A 117 -6.67 -16.30 2.79
CA SER A 117 -5.36 -16.25 3.46
C SER A 117 -4.24 -16.09 2.45
N HIS A 118 -3.33 -15.16 2.73
CA HIS A 118 -2.17 -14.84 1.92
C HIS A 118 -0.90 -14.97 2.75
N ARG A 119 0.13 -15.55 2.12
CA ARG A 119 1.48 -15.53 2.66
C ARG A 119 2.01 -14.09 2.69
N ILE A 120 2.76 -13.76 3.73
CA ILE A 120 3.31 -12.42 3.93
C ILE A 120 4.82 -12.39 3.73
N MET A 121 5.35 -11.20 3.52
CA MET A 121 6.75 -10.86 3.67
C MET A 121 6.90 -9.71 4.67
N HIS A 122 8.01 -9.71 5.39
CA HIS A 122 8.40 -8.64 6.30
C HIS A 122 9.50 -7.75 5.70
N SER A 123 9.88 -6.67 6.39
CA SER A 123 10.91 -5.76 5.92
C SER A 123 12.27 -6.47 5.78
N GLY A 124 12.99 -6.16 4.70
CA GLY A 124 14.29 -6.77 4.39
C GLY A 124 14.23 -7.94 3.40
N VAL A 125 13.03 -8.47 3.11
CA VAL A 125 12.85 -9.44 2.01
C VAL A 125 12.79 -8.71 0.68
N LYS A 126 13.65 -9.12 -0.27
CA LYS A 126 13.61 -8.58 -1.65
C LYS A 126 12.40 -9.12 -2.38
N TYR A 127 11.79 -8.31 -3.26
CA TYR A 127 10.66 -8.76 -4.07
C TYR A 127 10.98 -9.97 -4.96
N THR A 128 12.23 -10.15 -5.38
CA THR A 128 12.68 -11.34 -6.12
C THR A 128 12.66 -12.61 -5.27
N ASP A 129 12.81 -12.46 -3.96
CA ASP A 129 12.92 -13.56 -2.99
C ASP A 129 11.64 -13.71 -2.15
N ARG A 130 10.56 -12.98 -2.49
CA ARG A 130 9.30 -12.92 -1.71
C ARG A 130 8.63 -14.28 -1.48
N SER A 131 8.93 -15.27 -2.32
CA SER A 131 8.40 -16.63 -2.19
C SER A 131 9.38 -17.61 -1.52
N SER A 132 10.57 -17.16 -1.14
CA SER A 132 11.57 -17.96 -0.42
C SER A 132 11.22 -18.05 1.08
N PRO A 133 11.61 -19.11 1.79
CA PRO A 133 11.46 -19.20 3.25
C PRO A 133 12.04 -17.99 3.99
N GLN A 134 11.40 -17.57 5.07
CA GLN A 134 11.78 -16.37 5.84
C GLN A 134 12.24 -16.76 7.24
N ALA A 135 13.50 -16.43 7.55
CA ALA A 135 14.08 -16.72 8.86
C ALA A 135 13.35 -15.96 9.97
N PRO A 136 13.07 -16.57 11.14
CA PRO A 136 12.36 -15.89 12.21
C PRO A 136 13.10 -14.65 12.74
N SER A 137 12.36 -13.59 13.02
CA SER A 137 12.89 -12.43 13.77
C SER A 137 12.93 -12.74 15.26
N ILE A 138 13.97 -12.27 15.97
CA ILE A 138 14.15 -12.46 17.42
C ILE A 138 13.96 -11.13 18.15
N ILE A 139 13.08 -11.12 19.15
CA ILE A 139 12.87 -10.01 20.06
C ILE A 139 13.40 -10.41 21.44
N VAL A 140 14.57 -9.91 21.80
CA VAL A 140 15.21 -10.18 23.08
C VAL A 140 14.33 -9.64 24.24
N ARG A 141 14.47 -10.23 25.43
CA ARG A 141 13.75 -9.79 26.64
C ARG A 141 13.74 -8.27 26.79
N LYS A 142 12.58 -7.71 27.18
CA LYS A 142 12.37 -6.27 27.43
C LYS A 142 12.73 -5.33 26.26
N SER A 143 12.99 -5.86 25.07
CA SER A 143 13.34 -5.10 23.86
C SER A 143 12.15 -4.98 22.91
N SER A 144 12.34 -4.26 21.80
CA SER A 144 11.33 -4.06 20.77
C SER A 144 11.90 -4.21 19.37
N VAL A 145 11.04 -4.63 18.43
CA VAL A 145 11.31 -4.61 17.00
C VAL A 145 10.22 -3.81 16.29
N GLU A 146 10.57 -3.13 15.19
CA GLU A 146 9.60 -2.55 14.27
C GLU A 146 9.67 -3.30 12.94
N ASP A 147 8.53 -3.61 12.36
CA ASP A 147 8.47 -4.29 11.07
C ASP A 147 7.18 -3.97 10.30
N ILE A 148 7.07 -4.51 9.09
CA ILE A 148 5.88 -4.45 8.24
C ILE A 148 5.36 -5.86 7.95
N VAL A 149 4.09 -5.94 7.57
CA VAL A 149 3.49 -7.13 7.00
C VAL A 149 2.93 -6.76 5.63
N PHE A 150 3.37 -7.47 4.58
CA PHE A 150 2.85 -7.25 3.23
C PHE A 150 2.60 -8.57 2.50
N PRO A 151 1.45 -8.77 1.83
CA PRO A 151 1.17 -10.01 1.10
C PRO A 151 2.09 -10.19 -0.11
N VAL A 152 2.71 -11.36 -0.26
CA VAL A 152 3.72 -11.60 -1.30
C VAL A 152 3.12 -11.63 -2.70
N ASP A 153 1.86 -12.01 -2.82
CA ASP A 153 1.09 -12.07 -4.07
C ASP A 153 0.46 -10.71 -4.45
N TYR A 154 0.57 -9.71 -3.58
CA TYR A 154 0.24 -8.32 -3.91
C TYR A 154 1.43 -7.60 -4.57
N VAL A 155 2.60 -8.24 -4.62
CA VAL A 155 3.77 -7.75 -5.35
C VAL A 155 3.82 -8.38 -6.74
N TYR A 156 3.82 -7.55 -7.78
CA TYR A 156 3.85 -7.98 -9.17
C TYR A 156 4.83 -7.15 -10.01
N TRP A 157 5.34 -7.76 -11.08
CA TRP A 157 6.18 -7.06 -12.04
C TRP A 157 5.30 -6.37 -13.09
N SER A 158 5.45 -5.05 -13.20
CA SER A 158 4.88 -4.27 -14.29
C SER A 158 5.90 -4.22 -15.41
N GLU A 159 5.57 -4.79 -16.56
CA GLU A 159 6.43 -4.70 -17.74
C GLU A 159 6.66 -3.23 -18.12
N GLY A 160 7.89 -2.95 -18.52
CA GLY A 160 8.28 -1.65 -19.05
C GLY A 160 7.70 -1.42 -20.44
N THR A 161 7.89 -0.21 -20.95
CA THR A 161 7.59 0.12 -22.34
C THR A 161 8.89 0.24 -23.12
N ARG A 162 8.83 0.55 -24.42
CA ARG A 162 10.02 0.94 -25.19
C ARG A 162 10.72 2.20 -24.64
N TYR A 163 10.10 2.93 -23.71
CA TYR A 163 10.61 4.18 -23.12
C TYR A 163 10.82 4.11 -21.60
N SER A 164 10.49 3.00 -20.94
CA SER A 164 10.59 2.87 -19.49
C SER A 164 11.01 1.45 -19.11
N ALA A 165 11.89 1.33 -18.10
CA ALA A 165 12.18 0.03 -17.51
C ALA A 165 10.92 -0.54 -16.85
N GLY A 166 10.87 -1.87 -16.73
CA GLY A 166 9.88 -2.51 -15.88
C GLY A 166 10.15 -2.22 -14.41
N GLU A 167 9.12 -2.30 -13.60
CA GLU A 167 9.19 -1.99 -12.18
C GLU A 167 8.34 -2.97 -11.37
N TRP A 168 8.78 -3.25 -10.14
CA TRP A 168 7.94 -3.94 -9.17
C TRP A 168 6.86 -2.99 -8.67
N LYS A 169 5.64 -3.49 -8.59
CA LYS A 169 4.48 -2.75 -8.08
C LYS A 169 3.82 -3.53 -6.96
N GLU A 170 3.24 -2.77 -6.06
CA GLU A 170 2.43 -3.25 -4.96
C GLU A 170 0.96 -2.95 -5.26
N ARG A 171 0.11 -3.95 -5.07
CA ARG A 171 -1.34 -3.80 -5.07
C ARG A 171 -1.78 -3.24 -3.71
N SER A 172 -2.66 -2.26 -3.73
CA SER A 172 -3.31 -1.73 -2.52
C SER A 172 -4.31 -2.74 -1.94
N PHE A 173 -4.53 -2.73 -0.62
CA PHE A 173 -5.52 -3.59 0.03
C PHE A 173 -6.96 -3.23 -0.38
N PHE A 174 -7.18 -1.97 -0.74
CA PHE A 174 -8.45 -1.45 -1.24
C PHE A 174 -8.19 -0.51 -2.42
N PRO A 175 -9.17 -0.28 -3.32
CA PRO A 175 -9.04 0.67 -4.42
C PRO A 175 -8.74 2.07 -3.89
N ASP A 176 -7.56 2.60 -4.19
CA ASP A 176 -7.09 3.88 -3.62
C ASP A 176 -6.55 4.86 -4.66
N PHE A 177 -6.29 4.39 -5.88
CA PHE A 177 -5.86 5.22 -6.98
C PHE A 177 -6.33 4.64 -8.32
N ASN A 178 -6.88 5.50 -9.18
CA ASN A 178 -7.25 5.14 -10.54
C ASN A 178 -6.93 6.32 -11.48
N PHE A 179 -6.04 6.08 -12.44
CA PHE A 179 -5.64 7.08 -13.43
C PHE A 179 -6.34 6.82 -14.77
N ASN A 180 -6.96 7.86 -15.33
CA ASN A 180 -7.54 7.86 -16.66
C ASN A 180 -6.90 8.94 -17.52
N SER A 181 -6.68 8.63 -18.78
CA SER A 181 -6.28 9.59 -19.82
C SER A 181 -6.84 9.14 -21.17
N LYS A 182 -6.64 9.96 -22.22
CA LYS A 182 -6.99 9.57 -23.59
C LYS A 182 -6.27 8.28 -24.07
N LEU A 183 -5.08 7.99 -23.54
CA LEU A 183 -4.22 6.89 -24.00
C LEU A 183 -4.23 5.69 -23.06
N LEU A 184 -4.61 5.89 -21.80
CA LEU A 184 -4.59 4.86 -20.78
C LEU A 184 -5.89 4.95 -19.97
N LEU A 185 -6.73 3.94 -20.11
CA LEU A 185 -7.95 3.80 -19.33
C LEU A 185 -7.61 3.07 -18.03
N GLY A 186 -8.02 3.66 -16.91
CA GLY A 186 -7.97 3.00 -15.61
C GLY A 186 -9.04 1.91 -15.50
N GLU A 187 -9.06 1.25 -14.36
CA GLU A 187 -10.07 0.24 -14.01
C GLU A 187 -11.48 0.86 -13.95
N TYR A 188 -11.59 2.10 -13.50
CA TYR A 188 -12.85 2.81 -13.34
C TYR A 188 -13.01 3.90 -14.40
N SER A 189 -14.06 3.79 -15.22
CA SER A 189 -14.36 4.73 -16.29
C SER A 189 -15.02 6.04 -15.83
N SER A 190 -15.46 6.11 -14.56
CA SER A 190 -16.07 7.30 -13.97
C SER A 190 -15.81 7.40 -12.47
N PHE A 191 -15.79 8.63 -11.94
CA PHE A 191 -15.63 8.87 -10.50
C PHE A 191 -16.73 8.19 -9.68
N THR A 192 -17.97 8.18 -10.17
CA THR A 192 -19.10 7.51 -9.48
C THR A 192 -18.87 6.02 -9.31
N SER A 193 -18.36 5.32 -10.34
CA SER A 193 -18.07 3.89 -10.25
C SER A 193 -16.93 3.59 -9.26
N PHE A 194 -15.89 4.42 -9.26
CA PHE A 194 -14.79 4.35 -8.30
C PHE A 194 -15.27 4.63 -6.87
N GLU A 195 -16.07 5.68 -6.69
CA GLU A 195 -16.61 6.06 -5.39
C GLU A 195 -17.48 4.95 -4.79
N GLN A 196 -18.33 4.32 -5.62
CA GLN A 196 -19.16 3.20 -5.19
C GLN A 196 -18.30 2.00 -4.76
N ALA A 197 -17.27 1.65 -5.54
CA ALA A 197 -16.34 0.58 -5.19
C ALA A 197 -15.60 0.89 -3.88
N ALA A 198 -15.10 2.11 -3.72
CA ALA A 198 -14.42 2.55 -2.50
C ALA A 198 -15.35 2.52 -1.27
N LYS A 199 -16.59 3.00 -1.40
CA LYS A 199 -17.61 2.96 -0.32
C LYS A 199 -18.01 1.53 0.05
N SER A 200 -18.01 0.60 -0.92
CA SER A 200 -18.37 -0.81 -0.66
C SER A 200 -17.43 -1.52 0.32
N ASN A 201 -16.26 -0.93 0.61
CA ASN A 201 -15.30 -1.49 1.56
C ASN A 201 -15.56 -1.05 3.01
N ILE A 202 -16.44 -0.08 3.26
CA ILE A 202 -16.80 0.31 4.63
C ILE A 202 -17.39 -0.90 5.37
N GLY A 203 -16.91 -1.17 6.57
CA GLY A 203 -17.31 -2.32 7.38
C GLY A 203 -16.63 -3.63 7.01
N LYS A 204 -15.88 -3.70 5.90
CA LYS A 204 -15.02 -4.85 5.62
C LYS A 204 -13.80 -4.86 6.52
N THR A 205 -13.24 -6.05 6.69
CA THR A 205 -12.15 -6.31 7.65
C THR A 205 -11.00 -7.01 6.94
N ILE A 206 -9.78 -6.57 7.21
CA ILE A 206 -8.54 -7.31 6.90
C ILE A 206 -7.93 -7.78 8.22
N GLN A 207 -7.17 -8.88 8.20
CA GLN A 207 -6.58 -9.41 9.43
C GLN A 207 -5.10 -9.76 9.26
N VAL A 208 -4.38 -9.74 10.37
CA VAL A 208 -3.00 -10.21 10.48
C VAL A 208 -2.95 -11.31 11.52
N LEU A 209 -2.57 -12.51 11.11
CA LEU A 209 -2.10 -13.58 11.98
C LEU A 209 -0.61 -13.35 12.23
N LEU A 210 -0.27 -13.00 13.48
CA LEU A 210 1.09 -12.79 13.94
C LEU A 210 1.45 -13.84 15.00
N PRO A 211 2.10 -14.95 14.61
CA PRO A 211 2.54 -15.97 15.55
C PRO A 211 3.71 -15.45 16.39
N LEU A 212 3.66 -15.65 17.70
CA LEU A 212 4.73 -15.33 18.64
C LEU A 212 5.15 -16.59 19.39
N GLN A 213 6.37 -17.06 19.15
CA GLN A 213 6.94 -18.21 19.85
C GLN A 213 7.64 -17.76 21.13
N ILE A 214 7.20 -18.30 22.26
CA ILE A 214 7.72 -17.98 23.60
C ILE A 214 7.93 -19.29 24.35
N GLU A 215 9.19 -19.59 24.69
CA GLU A 215 9.57 -20.86 25.34
C GLU A 215 9.06 -22.08 24.58
N ASP A 216 9.28 -22.08 23.25
CA ASP A 216 8.90 -23.14 22.31
C ASP A 216 7.40 -23.38 22.11
N ILE A 217 6.55 -22.54 22.72
CA ILE A 217 5.11 -22.53 22.44
C ILE A 217 4.82 -21.40 21.46
N ILE A 218 4.24 -21.74 20.31
CA ILE A 218 3.74 -20.77 19.33
C ILE A 218 2.35 -20.30 19.75
N ASN A 219 2.16 -18.98 19.73
CA ASN A 219 0.94 -18.34 20.18
C ASN A 219 0.43 -17.44 19.07
N ASP A 220 -0.75 -17.77 18.56
CA ASP A 220 -1.36 -17.08 17.44
C ASP A 220 -2.14 -15.86 17.93
N TYR A 221 -1.64 -14.69 17.57
CA TYR A 221 -2.37 -13.44 17.73
C TYR A 221 -3.01 -13.05 16.41
N ILE A 222 -4.33 -12.84 16.40
CA ILE A 222 -5.04 -12.39 15.20
C ILE A 222 -5.58 -10.98 15.44
N PHE A 223 -5.09 -10.03 14.66
CA PHE A 223 -5.51 -8.63 14.72
C PHE A 223 -6.44 -8.33 13.55
N ALA A 224 -7.67 -7.90 13.83
CA ALA A 224 -8.65 -7.54 12.82
C ALA A 224 -8.78 -6.02 12.71
N PHE A 225 -8.65 -5.51 11.48
CA PHE A 225 -8.76 -4.09 11.16
C PHE A 225 -9.97 -3.83 10.27
N THR A 226 -10.93 -3.05 10.76
CA THR A 226 -12.17 -2.73 10.03
C THR A 226 -12.09 -1.35 9.39
N VAL A 227 -12.58 -1.22 8.15
CA VAL A 227 -12.69 0.06 7.47
C VAL A 227 -13.83 0.88 8.07
N ASP A 228 -13.52 1.95 8.79
CA ASP A 228 -14.52 2.83 9.41
C ASP A 228 -15.07 3.84 8.40
N VAL A 229 -14.16 4.50 7.68
CA VAL A 229 -14.45 5.64 6.82
C VAL A 229 -13.51 5.62 5.62
N VAL A 230 -14.01 6.11 4.49
CA VAL A 230 -13.21 6.37 3.30
C VAL A 230 -13.40 7.82 2.83
N CYS A 231 -12.29 8.53 2.60
CA CYS A 231 -12.24 9.84 1.95
C CYS A 231 -11.91 9.63 0.46
N LYS A 232 -12.49 10.42 -0.44
CA LYS A 232 -12.34 10.23 -1.90
C LYS A 232 -12.21 11.58 -2.60
N GLU A 233 -11.49 11.59 -3.70
CA GLU A 233 -11.23 12.81 -4.47
C GLU A 233 -11.15 12.51 -5.97
N GLU A 234 -11.59 13.46 -6.79
CA GLU A 234 -11.38 13.51 -8.24
C GLU A 234 -10.51 14.73 -8.57
N THR A 235 -9.45 14.52 -9.35
CA THR A 235 -8.57 15.59 -9.86
C THR A 235 -8.52 15.52 -11.39
N ARG A 236 -8.57 16.67 -12.06
CA ARG A 236 -8.59 16.82 -13.53
C ARG A 236 -7.46 17.73 -14.02
#